data_AF-A0A803LGG2-F1
#
_entry.id   AF-A0A803LGG2-F1
#
_cell.length_a   1.000
_cell.length_b   1.000
_cell.length_c   1.000
_cell.angle_alpha   90.00
_cell.angle_beta   90.00
_cell.angle_gamma   90.00
#
_symmetry.space_group_name_H-M   'P 1'
#
loop_
_entity.id
_entity.type
_entity.pdbx_description
1 polymer ?
#
loop_
_entity_poly.entity_id
_entity_poly.type
_entity_poly.pdbx_seq_one_letter_code
_entity_poly.pdbx_strand_id
1 'polypeptide(L)'
;MVCLTGDCASGKLECSGAGAIPPATLAEFTLNGAGGLDFYDVSLVDGYNLPVLVVPRGGRGGDCSPTGCLVDINRACPRELSVAAARGNGSVKVRSKTAVACKSACEAFGDPRYCCSEGYNTPDTCPPSVYSVFFKEACPRAYSYAYDDKTSTFTCGNADYIIVFCPPPYTR
;
A
#
# COMPACT_ATOMS: atom_id res chain seq x y z
N MET A 1 20.66 -10.45 3.81
CA MET A 1 19.53 -10.10 4.69
C MET A 1 18.26 -10.58 4.02
N VAL A 2 17.29 -11.07 4.79
CA VAL A 2 15.99 -11.49 4.29
C VAL A 2 14.93 -10.94 5.25
N CYS A 3 13.91 -10.29 4.73
CA CYS A 3 12.81 -9.71 5.48
C CYS A 3 11.55 -10.60 5.39
N LEU A 4 10.71 -10.56 6.42
CA LEU A 4 9.44 -11.30 6.42
C LEU A 4 8.38 -10.63 5.52
N THR A 5 8.42 -9.29 5.43
CA THR A 5 7.52 -8.46 4.62
C THR A 5 8.36 -7.38 3.95
N GLY A 6 8.05 -7.02 2.70
CA GLY A 6 8.78 -5.98 1.97
C GLY A 6 10.24 -6.36 1.67
N ASP A 7 10.56 -7.65 1.57
CA ASP A 7 11.88 -8.09 1.12
C ASP A 7 12.06 -7.72 -0.35
N CYS A 8 13.22 -7.18 -0.72
CA CYS A 8 13.52 -6.80 -2.10
C CYS A 8 14.49 -7.78 -2.80
N ALA A 9 14.67 -8.98 -2.25
CA ALA A 9 15.46 -10.09 -2.79
C ALA A 9 16.90 -9.78 -3.21
N SER A 10 17.47 -8.64 -2.80
CA SER A 10 18.85 -8.28 -3.12
C SER A 10 19.88 -9.10 -2.33
N GLY A 11 19.43 -9.78 -1.26
CA GLY A 11 20.29 -10.43 -0.29
C GLY A 11 21.10 -9.46 0.58
N LYS A 12 20.90 -8.14 0.43
CA LYS A 12 21.60 -7.05 1.11
C LYS A 12 20.59 -6.15 1.83
N LEU A 13 21.08 -5.13 2.53
CA LEU A 13 20.22 -4.09 3.12
C LEU A 13 19.69 -3.14 2.04
N GLU A 14 20.56 -2.75 1.09
CA GLU A 14 20.20 -1.94 -0.07
C GLU A 14 19.37 -2.78 -1.07
N CYS A 15 18.27 -2.23 -1.57
CA CYS A 15 17.45 -2.90 -2.58
C CYS A 15 18.01 -2.82 -4.01
N SER A 16 18.95 -1.91 -4.27
CA SER A 16 19.65 -1.81 -5.57
C SER A 16 18.73 -1.75 -6.79
N GLY A 17 17.61 -1.04 -6.67
CA GLY A 17 16.60 -0.89 -7.74
C GLY A 17 15.56 -2.01 -7.81
N ALA A 18 15.66 -3.06 -7.00
CA ALA A 18 14.61 -4.06 -6.88
C ALA A 18 13.42 -3.51 -6.08
N GLY A 19 12.20 -3.83 -6.54
CA GLY A 19 10.97 -3.57 -5.80
C GLY A 19 10.80 -4.49 -4.59
N ALA A 20 9.90 -4.12 -3.68
CA ALA A 20 9.48 -5.00 -2.61
C ALA A 20 8.70 -6.18 -3.17
N ILE A 21 8.91 -7.38 -2.63
CA ILE A 21 8.05 -8.54 -2.85
C ILE A 21 6.75 -8.31 -2.08
N PRO A 22 5.58 -8.27 -2.76
CA PRO A 22 4.30 -8.09 -2.10
C PRO A 22 3.97 -9.22 -1.09
N PRO A 23 3.17 -8.94 -0.04
CA PRO A 23 2.48 -7.68 0.19
C PRO A 23 3.33 -6.57 0.84
N ALA A 24 3.19 -5.35 0.34
CA ALA A 24 3.83 -4.16 0.88
C ALA A 24 2.98 -2.90 0.64
N THR A 25 2.81 -2.07 1.67
CA THR A 25 2.23 -0.73 1.51
C THR A 25 3.23 0.18 0.82
N LEU A 26 2.81 0.83 -0.26
CA LEU A 26 3.68 1.69 -1.07
C LEU A 26 3.38 3.17 -0.81
N ALA A 27 4.43 3.98 -0.88
CA ALA A 27 4.32 5.43 -1.03
C ALA A 27 4.88 5.76 -2.41
N GLU A 28 4.02 6.24 -3.30
CA GLU A 28 4.32 6.41 -4.71
C GLU A 28 4.42 7.90 -5.06
N PHE A 29 5.35 8.25 -5.93
CA PHE A 29 5.63 9.63 -6.30
C PHE A 29 5.99 9.73 -7.78
N THR A 30 5.34 10.64 -8.49
CA THR A 30 5.78 11.20 -9.76
C THR A 30 6.10 12.67 -9.54
N LEU A 31 7.38 13.02 -9.53
CA LEU A 31 7.82 14.39 -9.29
C LEU A 31 7.83 15.20 -10.59
N ASN A 32 7.39 16.46 -10.53
CA ASN A 32 7.34 17.39 -11.66
C ASN A 32 6.63 16.80 -12.90
N GLY A 33 5.46 16.19 -12.68
CA GLY A 33 4.60 15.62 -13.70
C GLY A 33 3.78 16.67 -14.47
N ALA A 34 2.53 16.32 -14.80
CA ALA A 34 1.66 17.20 -15.58
C ALA A 34 1.46 18.57 -14.90
N GLY A 35 1.67 19.64 -15.68
CA GLY A 35 1.56 21.02 -15.16
C GLY A 35 2.66 21.42 -14.17
N GLY A 36 3.75 20.64 -14.07
CA GLY A 36 4.81 20.87 -13.09
C GLY A 36 4.40 20.54 -11.65
N LEU A 37 3.32 19.77 -11.47
CA LEU A 37 2.87 19.27 -10.18
C LEU A 37 3.49 17.90 -9.92
N ASP A 38 3.78 17.62 -8.65
CA ASP A 38 4.02 16.25 -8.21
C ASP A 38 2.68 15.54 -8.05
N PHE A 39 2.66 14.24 -8.32
CA PHE A 39 1.56 13.33 -8.06
C PHE A 39 2.05 12.31 -7.04
N TYR A 40 1.30 12.12 -5.96
CA TYR A 40 1.71 11.22 -4.90
C TYR A 40 0.51 10.57 -4.23
N ASP A 41 0.76 9.39 -3.68
CA ASP A 41 -0.25 8.58 -3.02
C ASP A 41 0.38 7.55 -2.06
N VAL A 42 -0.49 6.95 -1.25
CA VAL A 42 -0.20 5.68 -0.58
C VAL A 42 -1.07 4.62 -1.23
N SER A 43 -0.47 3.47 -1.55
CA SER A 43 -1.09 2.43 -2.35
C SER A 43 -1.06 1.08 -1.65
N LEU A 44 -2.21 0.42 -1.72
CA LEU A 44 -2.47 -0.93 -1.23
C LEU A 44 -2.78 -1.90 -2.37
N VAL A 45 -2.48 -1.50 -3.62
CA VAL A 45 -2.63 -2.34 -4.82
C VAL A 45 -1.78 -3.61 -4.69
N ASP A 46 -0.58 -3.47 -4.13
CA ASP A 46 0.34 -4.56 -3.79
C ASP A 46 0.10 -5.09 -2.36
N GLY A 47 -1.03 -4.78 -1.76
CA GLY A 47 -1.40 -5.19 -0.41
C GLY A 47 -0.84 -4.28 0.68
N TYR A 48 -0.81 -4.80 1.90
CA TYR A 48 -0.54 -4.05 3.11
C TYR A 48 0.41 -4.82 4.02
N ASN A 49 1.39 -4.13 4.62
CA ASN A 49 2.22 -4.69 5.69
C ASN A 49 2.23 -3.80 6.95
N LEU A 50 2.26 -2.47 6.79
CA LEU A 50 2.28 -1.54 7.91
C LEU A 50 1.68 -0.17 7.54
N PRO A 51 1.17 0.61 8.53
CA PRO A 51 0.65 1.96 8.32
C PRO A 51 1.70 2.93 7.76
N VAL A 52 1.32 3.66 6.72
CA VAL A 52 2.14 4.69 6.06
C VAL A 52 1.32 5.96 5.90
N LEU A 53 1.96 7.10 6.14
CA LEU A 53 1.43 8.44 5.88
C LEU A 53 2.46 9.27 5.12
N VAL A 54 2.02 9.91 4.05
CA VAL A 54 2.79 10.90 3.29
C VAL A 54 2.21 12.28 3.60
N VAL A 55 3.07 13.21 4.02
CA VAL A 55 2.72 14.61 4.31
C VAL A 55 3.57 15.55 3.46
N PRO A 56 3.00 16.30 2.52
CA PRO A 56 3.71 17.36 1.81
C PRO A 56 4.02 18.55 2.75
N ARG A 57 5.14 19.24 2.51
CA ARG A 57 5.66 20.36 3.29
C ARG A 57 6.08 21.50 2.38
N GLY A 58 5.61 22.71 2.67
CA GLY A 58 6.02 23.94 1.98
C GLY A 58 5.52 24.09 0.52
N GLY A 59 4.84 23.08 -0.01
CA GLY A 59 4.35 23.09 -1.39
C GLY A 59 3.14 23.99 -1.64
N ARG A 60 2.88 24.25 -2.91
CA ARG A 60 1.84 25.13 -3.45
C ARG A 60 1.38 24.66 -4.82
N GLY A 61 0.12 24.93 -5.16
CA GLY A 61 -0.51 24.37 -6.37
C GLY A 61 -0.89 22.91 -6.15
N GLY A 62 -2.03 22.49 -6.69
CA GLY A 62 -2.68 21.25 -6.25
C GLY A 62 -3.37 21.41 -4.90
N ASP A 63 -3.74 20.31 -4.28
CA ASP A 63 -4.43 20.29 -2.98
C ASP A 63 -3.45 20.14 -1.80
N CYS A 64 -2.24 19.62 -2.06
CA CYS A 64 -1.17 19.44 -1.07
C CYS A 64 -1.67 18.75 0.21
N SER A 65 -2.57 17.79 0.06
CA SER A 65 -3.17 17.09 1.19
C SER A 65 -2.34 15.87 1.61
N PRO A 66 -2.33 15.50 2.90
CA PRO A 66 -1.72 14.24 3.32
C PRO A 66 -2.46 13.03 2.73
N THR A 67 -1.75 11.92 2.52
CA THR A 67 -2.33 10.67 2.02
C THR A 67 -1.76 9.48 2.81
N GLY A 68 -2.55 8.44 3.02
CA GLY A 68 -2.10 7.35 3.86
C GLY A 68 -3.14 6.34 4.31
N CYS A 69 -2.63 5.33 4.98
CA CYS A 69 -3.37 4.26 5.61
C CYS A 69 -2.93 4.17 7.07
N LEU A 70 -3.77 4.68 7.99
CA LEU A 70 -3.39 4.93 9.39
C LEU A 70 -3.85 3.83 10.36
N VAL A 71 -4.54 2.81 9.86
CA VAL A 71 -5.09 1.70 10.65
C VAL A 71 -4.27 0.43 10.44
N ASP A 72 -4.28 -0.45 11.44
CA ASP A 72 -3.66 -1.78 11.37
C ASP A 72 -4.58 -2.79 10.67
N ILE A 73 -4.46 -2.88 9.34
CA ILE A 73 -5.28 -3.79 8.52
C ILE A 73 -4.99 -5.25 8.85
N ASN A 74 -3.79 -5.59 9.33
CA ASN A 74 -3.39 -6.98 9.60
C ASN A 74 -4.29 -7.69 10.63
N ARG A 75 -5.00 -6.93 11.47
CA ARG A 75 -5.93 -7.47 12.48
C ARG A 75 -7.29 -7.85 11.93
N ALA A 76 -7.71 -7.18 10.87
CA ALA A 76 -8.99 -7.40 10.19
C ALA A 76 -8.83 -8.09 8.83
N CYS A 77 -7.59 -8.38 8.41
CA CYS A 77 -7.29 -8.99 7.13
C CYS A 77 -8.09 -10.29 6.92
N PRO A 78 -8.86 -10.41 5.83
CA PRO A 78 -9.55 -11.66 5.47
C PRO A 78 -8.58 -12.85 5.43
N ARG A 79 -9.04 -14.03 5.83
CA ARG A 79 -8.17 -15.19 6.02
C ARG A 79 -7.47 -15.59 4.72
N GLU A 80 -8.19 -15.50 3.61
CA GLU A 80 -7.73 -15.76 2.24
C GLU A 80 -6.67 -14.77 1.74
N LEU A 81 -6.56 -13.59 2.37
CA LEU A 81 -5.55 -12.57 2.06
C LEU A 81 -4.41 -12.55 3.09
N SER A 82 -4.59 -13.18 4.25
CA SER A 82 -3.65 -13.08 5.38
C SER A 82 -2.32 -13.78 5.13
N VAL A 83 -1.22 -13.10 5.46
CA VAL A 83 0.11 -13.70 5.55
C VAL A 83 0.42 -14.00 7.01
N ALA A 84 0.61 -15.26 7.36
CA ALA A 84 0.99 -15.65 8.71
C ALA A 84 2.49 -15.42 8.96
N ALA A 85 2.86 -15.04 10.19
CA ALA A 85 4.25 -15.12 10.62
C ALA A 85 4.70 -16.58 10.54
N ALA A 86 5.76 -16.89 9.77
CA ALA A 86 6.36 -18.21 9.81
C ALA A 86 6.81 -18.54 11.23
N ARG A 87 6.46 -19.74 11.74
CA ARG A 87 7.05 -20.29 12.97
C ARG A 87 8.52 -20.60 12.69
N GLY A 88 9.40 -19.64 12.93
CA GLY A 88 10.83 -19.89 12.98
C GLY A 88 11.17 -20.87 14.11
N ASN A 89 12.19 -21.70 13.90
CA ASN A 89 12.72 -22.69 14.86
C ASN A 89 13.39 -22.06 16.12
N GLY A 90 13.23 -20.75 16.32
CA GLY A 90 13.68 -20.00 17.50
C GLY A 90 12.46 -19.42 18.21
N SER A 91 12.31 -19.75 19.49
CA SER A 91 11.09 -19.62 20.28
C SER A 91 10.67 -18.17 20.59
N VAL A 92 10.28 -17.39 19.58
CA VAL A 92 9.37 -16.26 19.78
C VAL A 92 7.96 -16.78 19.53
N LYS A 93 7.29 -17.19 20.61
CA LYS A 93 5.86 -17.49 20.57
C LYS A 93 5.10 -16.19 20.29
N VAL A 94 4.89 -15.83 19.02
CA VAL A 94 3.88 -14.83 18.66
C VAL A 94 2.55 -15.41 19.12
N ARG A 95 2.01 -14.89 20.22
CA ARG A 95 0.75 -15.37 20.83
C ARG A 95 -0.49 -15.08 19.99
N SER A 96 -0.32 -14.56 18.78
CA SER A 96 -1.38 -13.96 18.03
C SER A 96 -1.64 -14.71 16.73
N LYS A 97 -2.91 -15.00 16.47
CA LYS A 97 -3.50 -15.31 15.15
C LYS A 97 -3.36 -14.13 14.15
N THR A 98 -2.50 -13.15 14.43
CA THR A 98 -2.45 -11.89 13.69
C THR A 98 -1.59 -12.08 12.46
N ALA A 99 -2.13 -11.72 11.31
CA ALA A 99 -1.37 -11.64 10.07
C ALA A 99 -0.19 -10.68 10.25
N VAL A 100 0.92 -10.89 9.55
CA VAL A 100 2.04 -9.94 9.50
C VAL A 100 1.93 -9.00 8.30
N ALA A 101 1.10 -9.38 7.33
CA ALA A 101 0.75 -8.61 6.16
C ALA A 101 -0.59 -9.11 5.59
N CYS A 102 -1.20 -8.32 4.73
CA CYS A 102 -2.44 -8.61 4.03
C CYS A 102 -2.24 -8.45 2.53
N LYS A 103 -2.40 -9.53 1.76
CA LYS A 103 -2.34 -9.48 0.30
C LYS A 103 -3.49 -8.65 -0.26
N SER A 104 -3.26 -7.99 -1.39
CA SER A 104 -4.38 -7.57 -2.24
C SER A 104 -5.01 -8.80 -2.91
N ALA A 105 -6.18 -8.62 -3.52
CA ALA A 105 -6.82 -9.71 -4.26
C ALA A 105 -6.02 -10.11 -5.51
N CYS A 106 -5.32 -9.17 -6.17
CA CYS A 106 -4.44 -9.51 -7.28
C CYS A 106 -3.32 -10.44 -6.80
N GLU A 107 -2.62 -10.08 -5.72
CA GLU A 107 -1.53 -10.88 -5.15
C GLU A 107 -1.97 -12.22 -4.55
N ALA A 108 -3.23 -12.33 -4.13
CA ALA A 108 -3.77 -13.56 -3.59
C ALA A 108 -4.24 -14.54 -4.68
N PHE A 109 -4.83 -14.03 -5.77
CA PHE A 109 -5.58 -14.87 -6.71
C PHE A 109 -5.05 -14.84 -8.14
N GLY A 110 -4.31 -13.80 -8.55
CA GLY A 110 -3.84 -13.61 -9.93
C GLY A 110 -4.95 -13.48 -10.97
N ASP A 111 -6.20 -13.27 -10.54
CA ASP A 111 -7.35 -13.13 -11.44
C ASP A 111 -7.28 -11.77 -12.15
N PRO A 112 -7.40 -11.71 -13.49
CA PRO A 112 -7.38 -10.45 -14.24
C PRO A 112 -8.40 -9.41 -13.76
N ARG A 113 -9.52 -9.85 -13.15
CA ARG A 113 -10.53 -8.96 -12.55
C ARG A 113 -10.04 -8.22 -11.32
N TYR A 114 -9.08 -8.78 -10.59
CA TYR A 114 -8.49 -8.13 -9.42
C TYR A 114 -7.20 -7.39 -9.76
N CYS A 115 -6.49 -7.87 -10.78
CA CYS A 115 -5.26 -7.26 -11.28
C CYS A 115 -5.49 -6.15 -12.30
N CYS A 116 -6.74 -5.95 -12.73
CA CYS A 116 -7.11 -5.04 -13.81
C CYS A 116 -6.25 -5.22 -15.06
N SER A 117 -6.11 -6.47 -15.50
CA SER A 117 -5.29 -6.87 -16.64
C SER A 117 -6.15 -7.53 -17.72
N GLU A 118 -5.53 -7.79 -18.87
CA GLU A 118 -6.21 -8.44 -20.01
C GLU A 118 -7.51 -7.72 -20.40
N GLY A 119 -8.65 -8.41 -20.42
CA GLY A 119 -9.96 -7.81 -20.73
C GLY A 119 -10.50 -6.83 -19.66
N TYR A 120 -9.82 -6.72 -18.53
CA TYR A 120 -10.15 -5.86 -17.39
C TYR A 120 -9.16 -4.68 -17.27
N ASN A 121 -8.50 -4.29 -18.36
CA ASN A 121 -7.47 -3.25 -18.35
C ASN A 121 -8.00 -1.82 -18.56
N THR A 122 -9.26 -1.55 -18.22
CA THR A 122 -9.82 -0.20 -18.19
C THR A 122 -10.66 0.01 -16.92
N PRO A 123 -10.86 1.27 -16.48
CA PRO A 123 -11.72 1.56 -15.34
C PRO A 123 -13.16 1.04 -15.49
N ASP A 124 -13.69 1.03 -16.72
CA ASP A 124 -15.05 0.54 -17.01
C ASP A 124 -15.15 -0.98 -16.94
N THR A 125 -14.07 -1.69 -17.27
CA THR A 125 -14.06 -3.15 -17.25
C THR A 125 -13.58 -3.72 -15.92
N CYS A 126 -12.81 -2.99 -15.11
CA CYS A 126 -12.35 -3.40 -13.78
C CYS A 126 -13.00 -2.57 -12.65
N PRO A 127 -14.23 -2.91 -12.24
CA PRO A 127 -14.88 -2.24 -11.12
C PRO A 127 -14.25 -2.66 -9.77
N PRO A 128 -14.48 -1.88 -8.69
CA PRO A 128 -14.09 -2.29 -7.35
C PRO A 128 -14.65 -3.67 -6.97
N SER A 129 -13.82 -4.47 -6.30
CA SER A 129 -14.21 -5.78 -5.76
C SER A 129 -14.52 -5.69 -4.27
N VAL A 130 -15.11 -6.75 -3.70
CA VAL A 130 -15.31 -6.84 -2.24
C VAL A 130 -14.00 -6.69 -1.45
N TYR A 131 -12.88 -7.12 -2.02
CA TYR A 131 -11.57 -7.01 -1.38
C TYR A 131 -10.99 -5.60 -1.48
N SER A 132 -11.10 -4.93 -2.64
CA SER A 132 -10.64 -3.54 -2.73
C SER A 132 -11.53 -2.58 -1.96
N VAL A 133 -12.82 -2.86 -1.85
CA VAL A 133 -13.73 -2.13 -0.94
C VAL A 133 -13.29 -2.28 0.51
N PHE A 134 -12.91 -3.49 0.97
CA PHE A 134 -12.37 -3.69 2.32
C PHE A 134 -11.15 -2.79 2.61
N PHE A 135 -10.17 -2.75 1.69
CA PHE A 135 -9.01 -1.86 1.84
C PHE A 135 -9.42 -0.38 1.82
N LYS A 136 -10.39 -0.01 0.98
CA LYS A 136 -10.84 1.37 0.84
C LYS A 136 -11.58 1.88 2.07
N GLU A 137 -12.43 1.05 2.66
CA GLU A 137 -13.15 1.38 3.89
C GLU A 137 -12.18 1.58 5.06
N ALA A 138 -11.14 0.74 5.15
CA ALA A 138 -10.10 0.87 6.16
C ALA A 138 -9.23 2.12 5.94
N CYS A 139 -8.88 2.41 4.68
CA CYS A 139 -7.97 3.49 4.31
C CYS A 139 -8.53 4.32 3.13
N PRO A 140 -9.50 5.23 3.39
CA PRO A 140 -10.20 5.96 2.33
C PRO A 140 -9.34 6.89 1.49
N ARG A 141 -8.15 7.24 2.00
CA ARG A 141 -7.18 8.13 1.35
C ARG A 141 -6.04 7.38 0.66
N ALA A 142 -6.07 6.05 0.63
CA ALA A 142 -5.09 5.24 -0.09
C ALA A 142 -5.73 4.58 -1.32
N TYR A 143 -4.92 4.27 -2.33
CA TYR A 143 -5.34 3.42 -3.44
C TYR A 143 -5.66 2.02 -2.92
N SER A 144 -6.84 1.50 -3.22
CA SER A 144 -7.22 0.13 -2.86
C SER A 144 -7.15 -0.87 -4.01
N TYR A 145 -7.10 -0.38 -5.26
CA TYR A 145 -6.91 -1.14 -6.49
C TYR A 145 -6.47 -0.21 -7.63
N ALA A 146 -6.11 -0.77 -8.79
CA ALA A 146 -5.42 -0.07 -9.87
C ALA A 146 -6.14 1.18 -10.44
N TYR A 147 -7.47 1.26 -10.38
CA TYR A 147 -8.24 2.40 -10.95
C TYR A 147 -8.95 3.25 -9.89
N ASP A 148 -8.43 3.30 -8.66
CA ASP A 148 -8.96 4.10 -7.56
C ASP A 148 -8.51 5.58 -7.59
N ASP A 149 -8.39 6.18 -8.77
CA ASP A 149 -7.75 7.50 -8.94
C ASP A 149 -8.53 8.63 -8.27
N LYS A 150 -9.87 8.63 -8.38
CA LYS A 150 -10.73 9.76 -8.02
C LYS A 150 -10.60 10.23 -6.57
N THR A 151 -10.13 9.35 -5.68
CA THR A 151 -10.06 9.62 -4.24
C THR A 151 -8.68 9.38 -3.64
N SER A 152 -7.71 8.99 -4.46
CA SER A 152 -6.42 8.49 -3.98
C SER A 152 -5.20 9.14 -4.63
N THR A 153 -5.37 9.87 -5.74
CA THR A 153 -4.30 10.71 -6.31
C THR A 153 -4.30 12.08 -5.67
N PHE A 154 -3.15 12.49 -5.14
CA PHE A 154 -2.95 13.82 -4.56
C PHE A 154 -1.89 14.58 -5.35
N THR A 155 -1.99 15.91 -5.37
CA THR A 155 -1.05 16.74 -6.14
C THR A 155 -0.50 17.88 -5.32
N CYS A 156 0.78 18.20 -5.52
CA CYS A 156 1.40 19.34 -4.87
C CYS A 156 2.57 19.84 -5.71
N GLY A 157 2.70 21.16 -5.88
CA GLY A 157 3.85 21.74 -6.57
C GLY A 157 4.93 22.20 -5.60
N ASN A 158 6.21 21.96 -5.95
CA ASN A 158 7.37 22.44 -5.20
C ASN A 158 7.33 22.07 -3.69
N ALA A 159 7.02 20.82 -3.38
CA ALA A 159 6.92 20.34 -2.01
C ALA A 159 8.12 19.47 -1.60
N ASP A 160 8.46 19.52 -0.32
CA ASP A 160 9.18 18.42 0.34
C ASP A 160 8.16 17.43 0.90
N TYR A 161 8.57 16.17 1.13
CA TYR A 161 7.67 15.12 1.64
C TYR A 161 8.22 14.46 2.90
N ILE A 162 7.34 14.27 3.89
CA ILE A 162 7.62 13.46 5.08
C ILE A 162 6.85 12.16 4.94
N ILE A 163 7.57 11.04 4.95
CA ILE A 163 6.99 9.70 5.01
C ILE A 163 7.08 9.22 6.46
N VAL A 164 5.93 8.98 7.07
CA VAL A 164 5.81 8.50 8.45
C VAL A 164 5.36 7.05 8.41
N PHE A 165 6.26 6.15 8.78
CA PHE A 165 5.88 4.81 9.19
C PHE A 165 5.30 4.87 10.59
N CYS A 166 4.19 4.20 10.77
CA CYS A 166 3.54 4.13 12.05
C CYS A 166 3.08 5.48 12.67
N PRO A 167 2.30 6.31 11.95
CA PRO A 167 1.83 7.61 12.44
C PRO A 167 0.83 7.50 13.62
N PRO A 168 0.89 8.38 14.64
CA PRO A 168 -0.11 8.43 15.72
C PRO A 168 -1.46 9.03 15.24
N PRO A 169 -2.62 8.65 15.81
CA PRO A 169 -2.83 7.62 16.81
C PRO A 169 -3.13 6.27 16.13
N TYR A 170 -2.19 5.34 16.31
CA TYR A 170 -2.42 3.91 16.18
C TYR A 170 -3.66 3.51 16.98
N THR A 171 -4.78 3.21 16.32
CA THR A 171 -5.82 2.41 16.94
C THR A 171 -5.31 0.98 17.02
N ARG A 172 -4.86 0.58 18.21
CA ARG A 172 -4.72 -0.84 18.57
C ARG A 172 -6.10 -1.47 18.71
#